data_AF-A0A9R0JZ60-F1
#
_entry.id   AF-A0A9R0JZ60-F1
#
_cell.length_a   1.000
_cell.length_b   1.000
_cell.length_c   1.000
_cell.angle_alpha   90.00
_cell.angle_beta   90.00
_cell.angle_gamma   90.00
#
_symmetry.space_group_name_H-M   'P 1'
#
loop_
_entity.id
_entity.type
_entity.pdbx_description
1 polymer ?
#
loop_
_entity_poly.entity_id
_entity_poly.type
_entity_poly.pdbx_seq_one_letter_code
_entity_poly.pdbx_strand_id
1 'polypeptide(L)'
;KEGGLGFRDILTWNTAAIGKYVWAVATKQDSIWIKWVSSVYVKDGEWWEYQPNNSASWYWRKICETKEVLKQYYTIAEFSSMSCYSVKDVYQKLIGPKPLVHWDHMVWNRLNTPKHKFICWMAVQDRLQTAARLARIGVCSSPNCLLCDQQEEVHDHLFFACPYSKRCVEEIKSWVGFHTTHSGLQILISRIGNSHQTKFRRQVWYAALAATVYSVWRSRNGSLWDKCIPTVHSTVTRIKQIVRDRIRSVMPRKVSRKDSLWFLTL
;
A
#
# COMPACT_ATOMS: atom_id res chain seq x y z
N LYS A 1 -2.57 7.82 3.83
CA LYS A 1 -2.14 6.62 4.63
C LYS A 1 -0.68 6.29 4.31
N GLU A 2 -0.07 5.32 4.98
CA GLU A 2 1.34 4.88 4.79
C GLU A 2 1.62 4.17 3.45
N GLY A 3 0.62 4.02 2.56
CA GLY A 3 0.81 3.54 1.19
C GLY A 3 1.10 2.06 0.98
N GLY A 4 1.49 1.32 2.02
CA GLY A 4 1.86 -0.11 1.93
C GLY A 4 0.72 -1.07 1.59
N LEU A 5 1.08 -2.33 1.34
CA LEU A 5 0.15 -3.43 1.00
C LEU A 5 -0.78 -3.87 2.16
N GLY A 6 -0.57 -3.32 3.36
CA GLY A 6 -1.32 -3.69 4.57
C GLY A 6 -0.76 -4.92 5.29
N PHE A 7 0.38 -5.45 4.88
CA PHE A 7 1.10 -6.46 5.65
C PHE A 7 1.65 -5.86 6.94
N ARG A 8 1.54 -6.64 8.02
CA ARG A 8 2.15 -6.33 9.31
C ARG A 8 3.52 -6.99 9.39
N ASP A 9 4.45 -6.33 10.06
CA ASP A 9 5.67 -7.00 10.49
C ASP A 9 5.29 -8.02 11.55
N ILE A 10 5.40 -9.30 11.20
CA ILE A 10 4.98 -10.42 12.04
C ILE A 10 5.85 -10.51 13.29
N LEU A 11 7.14 -10.21 13.17
CA LEU A 11 8.07 -10.27 14.30
C LEU A 11 7.74 -9.16 15.30
N THR A 12 7.57 -7.93 14.82
CA THR A 12 7.16 -6.80 15.66
C THR A 12 5.77 -7.00 16.25
N TRP A 13 4.83 -7.57 15.49
CA TRP A 13 3.49 -7.92 15.99
C TRP A 13 3.55 -8.98 17.07
N ASN A 14 4.41 -9.98 16.92
CA ASN A 14 4.62 -11.02 17.93
C ASN A 14 5.24 -10.44 19.21
N THR A 15 6.23 -9.54 19.09
CA THR A 15 6.77 -8.79 20.24
C THR A 15 5.66 -8.02 20.96
N ALA A 16 4.82 -7.30 20.22
CA ALA A 16 3.67 -6.61 20.80
C ALA A 16 2.63 -7.57 21.42
N ALA A 17 2.49 -8.80 20.91
CA ALA A 17 1.60 -9.80 21.50
C ALA A 17 2.17 -10.36 22.81
N ILE A 18 3.46 -10.73 22.82
CA ILE A 18 4.16 -11.23 24.02
C ILE A 18 4.24 -10.15 25.10
N GLY A 19 4.32 -8.88 24.71
CA GLY A 19 4.29 -7.75 25.64
C GLY A 19 3.05 -7.72 26.54
N LYS A 20 1.95 -8.39 26.16
CA LYS A 20 0.79 -8.56 27.03
C LYS A 20 1.15 -9.30 28.33
N TYR A 21 2.02 -10.30 28.25
CA TYR A 21 2.50 -11.02 29.43
C TYR A 21 3.43 -10.16 30.27
N VAL A 22 4.32 -9.37 29.63
CA VAL A 22 5.16 -8.39 30.33
C VAL A 22 4.30 -7.41 31.11
N TRP A 23 3.24 -6.90 30.49
CA TRP A 23 2.30 -5.98 31.12
C TRP A 23 1.52 -6.63 32.26
N ALA A 24 1.10 -7.88 32.08
CA ALA A 24 0.36 -8.59 33.11
C ALA A 24 1.22 -8.84 34.36
N VAL A 25 2.50 -9.20 34.20
CA VAL A 25 3.45 -9.30 35.32
C VAL A 25 3.70 -7.92 35.96
N ALA A 26 3.95 -6.88 35.16
CA ALA A 26 4.22 -5.54 35.66
C ALA A 26 3.06 -4.94 36.47
N THR A 27 1.83 -5.21 36.06
CA THR A 27 0.61 -4.74 36.75
C THR A 27 0.10 -5.70 37.82
N LYS A 28 0.82 -6.80 38.09
CA LYS A 28 0.46 -7.84 39.06
C LYS A 28 -0.99 -8.32 38.90
N GLN A 29 -1.43 -8.58 37.67
CA GLN A 29 -2.82 -9.02 37.45
C GLN A 29 -3.14 -10.27 38.28
N ASP A 30 -4.37 -10.33 38.79
CA ASP A 30 -4.81 -11.45 39.60
C ASP A 30 -5.03 -12.71 38.73
N SER A 31 -3.97 -13.49 38.56
CA SER A 31 -4.03 -14.79 37.90
C SER A 31 -3.04 -15.77 38.53
N ILE A 32 -3.37 -17.06 38.46
CA ILE A 32 -2.55 -18.13 39.04
C ILE A 32 -1.14 -18.14 38.43
N TRP A 33 -1.04 -17.98 37.11
CA TRP A 33 0.25 -18.01 36.43
C TRP A 33 1.14 -16.83 36.86
N ILE A 34 0.57 -15.64 37.09
CA ILE A 34 1.33 -14.46 37.57
C ILE A 34 1.82 -14.68 38.99
N LYS A 35 0.95 -15.16 39.88
CA LYS A 35 1.34 -15.51 41.26
C LYS A 35 2.47 -16.54 41.27
N TRP A 36 2.40 -17.54 40.39
CA TRP A 36 3.42 -18.56 40.25
C TRP A 36 4.74 -18.04 39.68
N VAL A 37 4.74 -17.27 38.57
CA VAL A 37 6.01 -16.73 38.04
C VAL A 37 6.64 -15.73 39.01
N SER A 38 5.82 -14.96 39.73
CA SER A 38 6.31 -14.04 40.75
C SER A 38 6.94 -14.78 41.92
N SER A 39 6.36 -15.90 42.39
CA SER A 39 6.96 -16.66 43.51
C SER A 39 8.14 -17.54 43.11
N VAL A 40 8.16 -18.08 41.89
CA VAL A 40 9.20 -19.02 41.44
C VAL A 40 10.37 -18.32 40.77
N TYR A 41 10.09 -17.40 39.83
CA TYR A 41 11.13 -16.74 39.04
C TYR A 41 11.59 -15.42 39.65
N VAL A 42 10.66 -14.49 39.89
CA VAL A 42 10.99 -13.12 40.32
C VAL A 42 11.36 -13.06 41.81
N LYS A 43 10.64 -13.81 42.65
CA LYS A 43 10.76 -13.85 44.12
C LYS A 43 10.65 -12.44 44.70
N ASP A 44 11.65 -12.02 45.47
CA ASP A 44 11.75 -10.69 46.08
C ASP A 44 12.42 -9.65 45.16
N GLY A 45 12.72 -10.04 43.90
CA GLY A 45 13.35 -9.15 42.92
C GLY A 45 12.38 -8.13 42.32
N GLU A 46 12.93 -7.02 41.83
CA GLU A 46 12.17 -6.04 41.05
C GLU A 46 11.96 -6.54 39.62
N TRP A 47 10.70 -6.60 39.14
CA TRP A 47 10.36 -7.14 37.82
C TRP A 47 11.14 -6.46 36.70
N TRP A 48 11.30 -5.15 36.79
CA TRP A 48 11.96 -4.39 35.73
C TRP A 48 13.46 -4.65 35.70
N GLU A 49 14.09 -4.95 36.82
CA GLU A 49 15.53 -5.24 36.92
C GLU A 49 15.87 -6.73 36.76
N TYR A 50 14.88 -7.61 36.94
CA TYR A 50 15.04 -9.05 36.88
C TYR A 50 15.62 -9.57 35.55
N GLN A 51 16.56 -10.51 35.61
CA GLN A 51 17.09 -11.26 34.47
C GLN A 51 16.91 -12.77 34.68
N PRO A 52 16.44 -13.52 33.68
CA PRO A 52 16.27 -14.96 33.81
C PRO A 52 17.61 -15.69 33.77
N ASN A 53 17.71 -16.81 34.48
CA ASN A 53 18.87 -17.71 34.37
C ASN A 53 18.79 -18.59 33.10
N ASN A 54 19.91 -19.21 32.72
CA ASN A 54 19.98 -20.07 31.52
C ASN A 54 19.14 -21.35 31.63
N SER A 55 18.85 -21.81 32.85
CA SER A 55 17.98 -22.96 33.11
C SER A 55 16.48 -22.64 33.01
N ALA A 56 16.10 -21.36 32.92
CA ALA A 56 14.70 -20.97 32.85
C ALA A 56 14.07 -21.43 31.54
N SER A 57 12.75 -21.67 31.58
CA SER A 57 12.02 -22.12 30.40
C SER A 57 12.18 -21.13 29.24
N TRP A 58 12.22 -21.65 28.01
CA TRP A 58 12.36 -20.81 26.81
C TRP A 58 11.28 -19.73 26.73
N TYR A 59 10.03 -20.06 27.08
CA TYR A 59 8.93 -19.10 27.09
C TYR A 59 9.16 -17.95 28.08
N TRP A 60 9.65 -18.24 29.28
CA TRP A 60 9.94 -17.22 30.29
C TRP A 60 11.09 -16.30 29.85
N ARG A 61 12.16 -16.88 29.30
CA ARG A 61 13.26 -16.12 28.71
C ARG A 61 12.77 -15.20 27.60
N LYS A 62 11.86 -15.67 26.73
CA LYS A 62 11.27 -14.84 25.66
C LYS A 62 10.44 -13.66 26.18
N ILE A 63 9.69 -13.85 27.27
CA ILE A 63 8.95 -12.76 27.94
C ILE A 63 9.94 -11.72 28.49
N CYS A 64 11.03 -12.17 29.14
CA CYS A 64 12.06 -11.27 29.67
C CYS A 64 12.81 -10.52 28.55
N GLU A 65 13.15 -11.19 27.45
CA GLU A 65 13.72 -10.52 26.26
C GLU A 65 12.77 -9.44 25.71
N THR A 66 11.48 -9.74 25.64
CA THR A 66 10.45 -8.79 25.17
C THR A 66 10.30 -7.61 26.12
N LYS A 67 10.45 -7.83 27.44
CA LYS A 67 10.52 -6.75 28.44
C LYS A 67 11.64 -5.77 28.11
N GLU A 68 12.84 -6.26 27.80
CA GLU A 68 13.99 -5.40 27.46
C GLU A 68 13.76 -4.62 26.15
N VAL A 69 13.08 -5.21 25.16
CA VAL A 69 12.66 -4.48 23.96
C VAL A 69 11.67 -3.36 24.32
N LEU A 70 10.64 -3.66 25.11
CA LEU A 70 9.58 -2.69 25.44
C LEU A 70 10.08 -1.51 26.28
N LYS A 71 11.08 -1.72 27.15
CA LYS A 71 11.74 -0.65 27.91
C LYS A 71 12.32 0.47 27.03
N GLN A 72 12.69 0.15 25.78
CA GLN A 72 13.21 1.16 24.85
C GLN A 72 12.12 2.10 24.34
N TYR A 73 10.85 1.72 24.45
CA TYR A 73 9.70 2.44 23.90
C TYR A 73 8.72 2.95 24.97
N TYR A 74 8.79 2.43 26.18
CA TYR A 74 7.89 2.77 27.28
C TYR A 74 8.66 3.04 28.55
N THR A 75 8.24 4.09 29.26
CA THR A 75 8.62 4.22 30.68
C THR A 75 7.81 3.23 31.51
N ILE A 76 8.35 2.86 32.68
CA ILE A 76 7.66 1.95 33.62
C ILE A 76 6.29 2.53 34.02
N ALA A 77 6.23 3.84 34.29
CA ALA A 77 4.99 4.52 34.65
C ALA A 77 3.95 4.47 33.53
N GLU A 78 4.36 4.78 32.28
CA GLU A 78 3.46 4.68 31.12
C GLU A 78 2.90 3.28 30.96
N PHE A 79 3.76 2.26 31.04
CA PHE A 79 3.37 0.88 30.79
C PHE A 79 2.45 0.33 31.89
N SER A 80 2.73 0.63 33.16
CA SER A 80 1.91 0.21 34.30
C SER A 80 0.59 0.99 34.41
N SER A 81 0.52 2.22 33.90
CA SER A 81 -0.71 3.04 33.93
C SER A 81 -1.75 2.67 32.87
N MET A 82 -1.42 1.76 31.94
CA MET A 82 -2.37 1.32 30.92
C MET A 82 -3.56 0.60 31.57
N SER A 83 -4.78 1.10 31.35
CA SER A 83 -6.01 0.45 31.84
C SER A 83 -6.30 -0.88 31.14
N CYS A 84 -5.91 -1.00 29.87
CA CYS A 84 -6.03 -2.23 29.09
C CYS A 84 -4.89 -2.34 28.08
N TYR A 85 -4.31 -3.53 27.98
CA TYR A 85 -3.25 -3.79 27.00
C TYR A 85 -3.81 -4.03 25.60
N SER A 86 -3.41 -3.16 24.67
CA SER A 86 -3.76 -3.25 23.25
C SER A 86 -2.53 -3.63 22.42
N VAL A 87 -2.53 -4.84 21.87
CA VAL A 87 -1.47 -5.33 20.97
C VAL A 87 -1.30 -4.37 19.78
N LYS A 88 -2.41 -3.81 19.28
CA LYS A 88 -2.40 -2.87 18.16
C LYS A 88 -1.63 -1.59 18.51
N ASP A 89 -1.89 -1.02 19.68
CA ASP A 89 -1.32 0.28 20.06
C ASP A 89 0.17 0.12 20.41
N VAL A 90 0.54 -0.98 21.07
CA VAL A 90 1.94 -1.33 21.31
C VAL A 90 2.68 -1.56 20.00
N TYR A 91 2.11 -2.33 19.08
CA TYR A 91 2.69 -2.53 17.75
C TYR A 91 2.89 -1.21 17.00
N GLN A 92 1.92 -0.28 17.06
CA GLN A 92 2.04 1.04 16.44
C GLN A 92 3.16 1.87 17.06
N LYS A 93 3.35 1.81 18.39
CA LYS A 93 4.46 2.49 19.06
C LYS A 93 5.82 1.89 18.69
N LEU A 94 5.91 0.55 18.61
CA LEU A 94 7.14 -0.16 18.22
C LEU A 94 7.57 0.18 16.79
N ILE A 95 6.60 0.26 15.86
CA ILE A 95 6.87 0.62 14.46
C ILE A 95 7.21 2.11 14.30
N GLY A 96 6.65 2.96 15.17
CA GLY A 96 6.81 4.40 15.08
C GLY A 96 6.01 5.04 13.93
N PRO A 97 6.10 6.38 13.77
CA PRO A 97 5.40 7.09 12.71
C PRO A 97 6.01 6.74 11.34
N LYS A 98 5.16 6.39 10.38
CA LYS A 98 5.57 6.23 8.98
C LYS A 98 5.18 7.44 8.14
N PRO A 99 5.95 7.77 7.09
CA PRO A 99 5.63 8.86 6.21
C PRO A 99 4.28 8.62 5.53
N LEU A 100 3.42 9.63 5.59
CA LEU A 100 2.18 9.63 4.84
C LEU A 100 2.50 9.86 3.37
N VAL A 101 1.90 9.07 2.49
CA VAL A 101 2.05 9.25 1.04
C VAL A 101 0.78 9.85 0.45
N HIS A 102 0.94 10.75 -0.52
CA HIS A 102 -0.17 11.48 -1.14
C HIS A 102 -0.95 10.61 -2.16
N TRP A 103 -0.34 9.54 -2.66
CA TRP A 103 -0.92 8.68 -3.70
C TRP A 103 -1.78 7.52 -3.16
N ASP A 104 -1.87 7.32 -1.84
CA ASP A 104 -2.56 6.16 -1.25
C ASP A 104 -4.04 6.10 -1.65
N HIS A 105 -4.70 7.25 -1.70
CA HIS A 105 -6.10 7.36 -2.08
C HIS A 105 -6.35 6.97 -3.54
N MET A 106 -5.38 7.18 -4.43
CA MET A 106 -5.45 6.75 -5.83
C MET A 106 -5.25 5.24 -5.94
N VAL A 107 -4.15 4.72 -5.38
CA VAL A 107 -3.76 3.31 -5.51
C VAL A 107 -4.78 2.39 -4.85
N TRP A 108 -5.17 2.71 -3.60
CA TRP A 108 -6.05 1.87 -2.79
C TRP A 108 -7.53 2.18 -2.98
N ASN A 109 -7.88 3.02 -3.96
CA ASN A 109 -9.25 3.35 -4.32
C ASN A 109 -10.11 2.09 -4.49
N ARG A 110 -11.31 2.08 -3.89
CA ARG A 110 -12.23 0.93 -3.92
C ARG A 110 -12.64 0.56 -5.34
N LEU A 111 -12.79 1.55 -6.21
CA LEU A 111 -13.24 1.36 -7.60
C LEU A 111 -12.15 0.76 -8.50
N ASN A 112 -10.89 0.73 -8.08
CA ASN A 112 -9.84 0.09 -8.85
C ASN A 112 -10.00 -1.45 -8.82
N THR A 113 -9.74 -2.09 -9.95
CA THR A 113 -9.57 -3.55 -10.04
C THR A 113 -8.33 -3.98 -9.26
N PRO A 114 -8.35 -5.09 -8.49
CA PRO A 114 -7.22 -5.50 -7.64
C PRO A 114 -5.86 -5.57 -8.36
N LYS A 115 -5.80 -6.17 -9.57
CA LYS A 115 -4.57 -6.22 -10.37
C LYS A 115 -4.05 -4.83 -10.75
N HIS A 116 -4.95 -3.88 -11.01
CA HIS A 116 -4.57 -2.49 -11.32
C HIS A 116 -3.98 -1.79 -10.09
N LYS A 117 -4.51 -2.05 -8.88
CA LYS A 117 -3.97 -1.49 -7.65
C LYS A 117 -2.50 -1.87 -7.47
N PHE A 118 -2.19 -3.16 -7.64
CA PHE A 118 -0.83 -3.67 -7.47
C PHE A 118 0.14 -3.06 -8.49
N ILE A 119 -0.22 -3.04 -9.78
CA ILE A 119 0.64 -2.45 -10.81
C ILE A 119 0.80 -0.94 -10.61
N CYS A 120 -0.26 -0.22 -10.23
CA CYS A 120 -0.15 1.21 -9.93
C CYS A 120 0.69 1.50 -8.68
N TRP A 121 0.58 0.66 -7.65
CA TRP A 121 1.42 0.73 -6.46
C TRP A 121 2.91 0.57 -6.79
N MET A 122 3.24 -0.34 -7.71
CA MET A 122 4.59 -0.51 -8.23
C MET A 122 5.01 0.66 -9.14
N ALA A 123 4.09 1.19 -9.95
CA ALA A 123 4.36 2.30 -10.86
C ALA A 123 4.66 3.60 -10.10
N VAL A 124 3.88 3.95 -9.09
CA VAL A 124 4.02 5.20 -8.32
C VAL A 124 5.27 5.25 -7.44
N GLN A 125 5.91 4.09 -7.23
CA GLN A 125 7.18 3.96 -6.52
C GLN A 125 8.36 3.73 -7.48
N ASP A 126 8.13 3.82 -8.79
CA ASP A 126 9.12 3.50 -9.81
C ASP A 126 9.76 2.13 -9.55
N ARG A 127 8.96 1.07 -9.40
CA ARG A 127 9.44 -0.30 -9.11
C ARG A 127 9.13 -1.32 -10.20
N LEU A 128 8.48 -0.92 -11.29
CA LEU A 128 8.28 -1.78 -12.45
C LEU A 128 9.59 -2.00 -13.22
N GLN A 129 9.71 -3.16 -13.87
CA GLN A 129 10.91 -3.55 -14.62
C GLN A 129 10.85 -3.06 -16.07
N THR A 130 11.16 -1.78 -16.28
CA THR A 130 11.20 -1.18 -17.61
C THR A 130 12.39 -1.71 -18.43
N ALA A 131 12.37 -1.50 -19.75
CA ALA A 131 13.41 -2.02 -20.66
C ALA A 131 14.78 -1.43 -20.31
N ALA A 132 14.83 -0.15 -19.94
CA ALA A 132 16.02 0.49 -19.36
C ALA A 132 16.63 -0.29 -18.19
N ARG A 133 15.80 -0.75 -17.25
CA ARG A 133 16.25 -1.52 -16.07
C ARG A 133 16.66 -2.93 -16.44
N LEU A 134 15.89 -3.58 -17.31
CA LEU A 134 16.18 -4.92 -17.80
C LEU A 134 17.47 -4.96 -18.61
N ALA A 135 17.77 -3.91 -19.39
CA ALA A 135 19.01 -3.79 -20.14
C ALA A 135 20.23 -3.66 -19.22
N ARG A 136 20.12 -2.88 -18.13
CA ARG A 136 21.20 -2.74 -17.13
C ARG A 136 21.57 -4.04 -16.43
N ILE A 137 20.63 -4.96 -16.28
CA ILE A 137 20.87 -6.29 -15.69
C ILE A 137 21.16 -7.37 -16.76
N GLY A 138 21.35 -6.98 -18.03
CA GLY A 138 21.70 -7.89 -19.12
C GLY A 138 20.56 -8.77 -19.64
N VAL A 139 19.31 -8.48 -19.28
CA VAL A 139 18.13 -9.27 -19.72
C VAL A 139 17.57 -8.79 -21.07
N CYS A 140 17.63 -7.48 -21.34
CA CYS A 140 17.19 -6.92 -22.63
C CYS A 140 18.37 -6.39 -23.44
N SER A 141 18.36 -6.64 -24.75
CA SER A 141 19.41 -6.18 -25.67
C SER A 141 19.39 -4.68 -25.94
N SER A 142 18.23 -4.03 -25.80
CA SER A 142 18.05 -2.59 -26.00
C SER A 142 17.28 -1.97 -24.83
N PRO A 143 17.66 -0.76 -24.37
CA PRO A 143 16.93 -0.02 -23.35
C PRO A 143 15.71 0.73 -23.90
N ASN A 144 15.46 0.69 -25.21
CA ASN A 144 14.39 1.44 -25.86
C ASN A 144 12.98 0.95 -25.46
N CYS A 145 12.02 1.86 -25.57
CA CYS A 145 10.60 1.61 -25.33
C CYS A 145 10.03 0.55 -26.27
N LEU A 146 9.48 -0.54 -25.72
CA LEU A 146 8.93 -1.64 -26.52
C LEU A 146 7.61 -1.31 -27.24
N LEU A 147 7.11 -0.09 -27.07
CA LEU A 147 5.87 0.39 -27.71
C LEU A 147 6.13 1.34 -28.88
N CYS A 148 7.16 2.18 -28.80
CA CYS A 148 7.47 3.17 -29.84
C CYS A 148 8.88 3.09 -30.41
N ASP A 149 9.81 2.42 -29.72
CA ASP A 149 11.24 2.28 -30.06
C ASP A 149 11.98 3.60 -30.34
N GLN A 150 11.49 4.72 -29.79
CA GLN A 150 12.05 6.06 -30.05
C GLN A 150 12.99 6.58 -28.95
N GLN A 151 12.80 6.16 -27.70
CA GLN A 151 13.53 6.64 -26.53
C GLN A 151 13.70 5.52 -25.50
N GLU A 152 14.62 5.70 -24.55
CA GLU A 152 14.83 4.79 -23.42
C GLU A 152 13.52 4.62 -22.59
N GLU A 153 13.19 3.36 -22.29
CA GLU A 153 11.98 3.01 -21.53
C GLU A 153 12.19 3.28 -20.03
N VAL A 154 11.92 4.50 -19.60
CA VAL A 154 11.70 4.85 -18.19
C VAL A 154 10.22 5.03 -17.90
N HIS A 155 9.80 5.03 -16.64
CA HIS A 155 8.38 5.14 -16.24
C HIS A 155 7.67 6.35 -16.86
N ASP A 156 8.29 7.54 -16.79
CA ASP A 156 7.71 8.76 -17.35
C ASP A 156 7.52 8.65 -18.86
N HIS A 157 8.50 8.09 -19.58
CA HIS A 157 8.37 7.83 -21.00
C HIS A 157 7.27 6.80 -21.26
N LEU A 158 7.36 5.61 -20.65
CA LEU A 158 6.44 4.51 -20.88
C LEU A 158 4.97 4.90 -20.67
N PHE A 159 4.66 5.64 -19.60
CA PHE A 159 3.27 5.96 -19.26
C PHE A 159 2.78 7.29 -19.83
N PHE A 160 3.65 8.27 -20.06
CA PHE A 160 3.20 9.64 -20.37
C PHE A 160 3.88 10.32 -21.56
N ALA A 161 5.13 10.00 -21.90
CA ALA A 161 5.81 10.62 -23.06
C ALA A 161 5.73 9.77 -24.34
N CYS A 162 5.63 8.44 -24.22
CA CYS A 162 5.50 7.51 -25.33
C CYS A 162 4.25 7.86 -26.16
N PRO A 163 4.37 8.04 -27.50
CA PRO A 163 3.25 8.47 -28.34
C PRO A 163 2.00 7.60 -28.21
N TYR A 164 2.18 6.28 -28.12
CA TYR A 164 1.09 5.33 -27.89
C TYR A 164 0.36 5.58 -26.56
N SER A 165 1.12 5.66 -25.47
CA SER A 165 0.59 5.82 -24.11
C SER A 165 -0.02 7.20 -23.89
N LYS A 166 0.63 8.24 -24.42
CA LYS A 166 0.14 9.62 -24.37
C LYS A 166 -1.25 9.75 -24.99
N ARG A 167 -1.45 9.19 -26.19
CA ARG A 167 -2.77 9.15 -26.84
C ARG A 167 -3.81 8.39 -26.02
N CYS A 168 -3.45 7.22 -25.48
CA CYS A 168 -4.35 6.47 -24.59
C CYS A 168 -4.78 7.30 -23.37
N VAL A 169 -3.82 7.98 -22.72
CA VAL A 169 -4.08 8.83 -21.55
C VAL A 169 -4.98 10.01 -21.93
N GLU A 170 -4.73 10.68 -23.06
CA GLU A 170 -5.53 11.82 -23.54
C GLU A 170 -6.97 11.43 -23.85
N GLU A 171 -7.19 10.33 -24.58
CA GLU A 171 -8.53 9.83 -24.89
C GLU A 171 -9.31 9.43 -23.62
N ILE A 172 -8.63 8.82 -22.64
CA ILE A 172 -9.25 8.46 -21.36
C ILE A 172 -9.54 9.69 -20.50
N LYS A 173 -8.64 10.68 -20.46
CA LYS A 173 -8.87 11.99 -19.80
C LYS A 173 -10.10 12.68 -20.37
N SER A 174 -10.19 12.75 -21.70
CA SER A 174 -11.35 13.33 -22.40
C SER A 174 -12.62 12.56 -22.08
N TRP A 175 -12.57 11.22 -22.09
CA TRP A 175 -13.73 10.38 -21.81
C TRP A 175 -14.33 10.66 -20.43
N VAL A 176 -13.50 10.74 -19.38
CA VAL A 176 -14.01 11.00 -18.01
C VAL A 176 -14.26 12.47 -17.70
N GLY A 177 -14.10 13.38 -18.67
CA GLY A 177 -14.25 14.82 -18.51
C GLY A 177 -13.18 15.46 -17.62
N PHE A 178 -11.97 14.90 -17.59
CA PHE A 178 -10.85 15.45 -16.84
C PHE A 178 -9.91 16.23 -17.76
N HIS A 179 -10.09 17.56 -17.79
CA HIS A 179 -9.34 18.45 -18.67
C HIS A 179 -8.06 18.96 -17.98
N THR A 180 -6.89 18.47 -18.42
CA THR A 180 -5.59 18.99 -18.00
C THR A 180 -4.54 18.77 -19.08
N THR A 181 -3.66 19.75 -19.28
CA THR A 181 -2.50 19.70 -20.17
C THR A 181 -1.31 18.98 -19.52
N HIS A 182 -1.32 18.82 -18.21
CA HIS A 182 -0.25 18.13 -17.49
C HIS A 182 -0.20 16.64 -17.82
N SER A 183 1.00 16.10 -17.72
CA SER A 183 1.31 14.67 -17.87
C SER A 183 2.21 14.24 -16.69
N GLY A 184 2.26 12.95 -16.39
CA GLY A 184 3.00 12.41 -15.25
C GLY A 184 2.10 11.91 -14.13
N LEU A 185 2.44 10.74 -13.56
CA LEU A 185 1.56 10.03 -12.62
C LEU A 185 1.30 10.85 -11.35
N GLN A 186 2.36 11.37 -10.72
CA GLN A 186 2.25 12.11 -9.46
C GLN A 186 1.48 13.43 -9.62
N ILE A 187 1.69 14.12 -10.74
CA ILE A 187 1.00 15.38 -11.05
C ILE A 187 -0.50 15.13 -11.24
N LEU A 188 -0.88 14.10 -12.01
CA LEU A 188 -2.28 13.75 -12.22
C LEU A 188 -2.95 13.31 -10.92
N ILE A 189 -2.26 12.54 -10.07
CA ILE A 189 -2.75 12.14 -8.75
C ILE A 189 -3.08 13.38 -7.91
N SER A 190 -2.14 14.33 -7.82
CA SER A 190 -2.29 15.55 -7.03
C SER A 190 -3.42 16.43 -7.56
N ARG A 191 -3.52 16.59 -8.88
CA ARG A 191 -4.60 17.38 -9.53
C ARG A 191 -5.98 16.77 -9.31
N ILE A 192 -6.12 15.46 -9.43
CA ILE A 192 -7.38 14.77 -9.14
C ILE A 192 -7.74 14.96 -7.66
N GLY A 193 -6.78 14.77 -6.76
CA GLY A 193 -6.97 14.94 -5.31
C GLY A 193 -7.47 16.33 -4.94
N ASN A 194 -6.86 17.36 -5.50
CA ASN A 194 -7.15 18.77 -5.23
C ASN A 194 -8.34 19.34 -6.04
N SER A 195 -8.99 18.53 -6.88
CA SER A 195 -10.13 19.00 -7.67
C SER A 195 -11.37 19.23 -6.81
N HIS A 196 -12.19 20.21 -7.18
CA HIS A 196 -13.49 20.51 -6.56
C HIS A 196 -14.61 19.51 -6.93
N GLN A 197 -14.25 18.34 -7.47
CA GLN A 197 -15.24 17.31 -7.82
C GLN A 197 -15.69 16.51 -6.61
N THR A 198 -16.85 15.86 -6.75
CA THR A 198 -17.38 14.97 -5.72
C THR A 198 -16.40 13.81 -5.45
N LYS A 199 -16.48 13.24 -4.24
CA LYS A 199 -15.67 12.07 -3.86
C LYS A 199 -15.81 10.93 -4.88
N PHE A 200 -17.03 10.67 -5.35
CA PHE A 200 -17.28 9.61 -6.31
C PHE A 200 -16.61 9.89 -7.65
N ARG A 201 -16.75 11.10 -8.22
CA ARG A 201 -16.08 11.47 -9.49
C ARG A 201 -14.56 11.35 -9.42
N ARG A 202 -13.94 11.81 -8.32
CA ARG A 202 -12.50 11.61 -8.09
C ARG A 202 -12.11 10.13 -8.06
N GLN A 203 -12.93 9.28 -7.44
CA GLN A 203 -12.71 7.83 -7.45
C GLN A 203 -12.84 7.22 -8.85
N VAL A 204 -13.76 7.71 -9.69
CA VAL A 204 -13.87 7.28 -11.09
C VAL A 204 -12.62 7.69 -11.88
N TRP A 205 -12.16 8.92 -11.71
CA TRP A 205 -10.93 9.41 -12.34
C TRP A 205 -9.69 8.59 -11.93
N TYR A 206 -9.55 8.27 -10.64
CA TYR A 206 -8.47 7.38 -10.18
C TYR A 206 -8.59 5.96 -10.76
N ALA A 207 -9.80 5.41 -10.89
CA ALA A 207 -10.00 4.09 -11.48
C ALA A 207 -9.64 4.07 -12.97
N ALA A 208 -10.00 5.12 -13.71
CA ALA A 208 -9.62 5.29 -15.11
C ALA A 208 -8.09 5.40 -15.27
N LEU A 209 -7.44 6.27 -14.48
CA LEU A 209 -5.98 6.41 -14.50
C LEU A 209 -5.27 5.09 -14.18
N ALA A 210 -5.73 4.38 -13.14
CA ALA A 210 -5.16 3.09 -12.76
C ALA A 210 -5.33 2.00 -13.84
N ALA A 211 -6.49 1.98 -14.50
CA ALA A 211 -6.75 1.07 -15.62
C ALA A 211 -5.91 1.39 -16.86
N THR A 212 -5.62 2.67 -17.11
CA THR A 212 -4.71 3.09 -18.18
C THR A 212 -3.28 2.65 -17.90
N VAL A 213 -2.74 2.93 -16.71
CA VAL A 213 -1.39 2.47 -16.30
C VAL A 213 -1.26 0.96 -16.45
N TYR A 214 -2.23 0.20 -15.93
CA TYR A 214 -2.23 -1.25 -16.08
C TYR A 214 -2.30 -1.70 -17.54
N SER A 215 -3.15 -1.08 -18.36
CA SER A 215 -3.33 -1.50 -19.76
C SER A 215 -2.14 -1.17 -20.64
N VAL A 216 -1.47 -0.04 -20.40
CA VAL A 216 -0.18 0.31 -21.03
C VAL A 216 0.88 -0.70 -20.62
N TRP A 217 1.02 -0.98 -19.32
CA TRP A 217 1.96 -1.99 -18.82
C TRP A 217 1.72 -3.37 -19.43
N ARG A 218 0.45 -3.79 -19.53
CA ARG A 218 0.07 -5.04 -20.20
C ARG A 218 0.43 -5.02 -21.69
N SER A 219 0.14 -3.93 -22.40
CA SER A 219 0.43 -3.82 -23.84
C SER A 219 1.94 -3.88 -24.10
N ARG A 220 2.73 -3.21 -23.26
CA ARG A 220 4.20 -3.28 -23.30
C ARG A 220 4.71 -4.70 -23.13
N ASN A 221 4.20 -5.43 -22.13
CA ASN A 221 4.61 -6.82 -21.93
C ASN A 221 4.14 -7.73 -23.07
N GLY A 222 2.93 -7.51 -23.61
CA GLY A 222 2.45 -8.22 -24.80
C GLY A 222 3.33 -7.98 -26.03
N SER A 223 3.90 -6.78 -26.18
CA SER A 223 4.89 -6.51 -27.23
C SER A 223 6.12 -7.41 -27.11
N LEU A 224 6.61 -7.62 -25.89
CA LEU A 224 7.78 -8.46 -25.64
C LEU A 224 7.50 -9.94 -25.90
N TRP A 225 6.43 -10.45 -25.29
CA TRP A 225 6.13 -11.89 -25.21
C TRP A 225 5.27 -12.39 -26.37
N ASP A 226 4.24 -11.63 -26.76
CA ASP A 226 3.26 -12.00 -27.77
C ASP A 226 3.54 -11.35 -29.13
N LYS A 227 4.59 -10.52 -29.24
CA LYS A 227 4.95 -9.73 -30.43
C LYS A 227 3.79 -8.92 -31.00
N CYS A 228 2.90 -8.46 -30.11
CA CYS A 228 1.68 -7.78 -30.49
C CYS A 228 1.50 -6.49 -29.68
N ILE A 229 1.24 -5.40 -30.39
CA ILE A 229 0.86 -4.11 -29.81
C ILE A 229 -0.58 -3.81 -30.23
N PRO A 230 -1.55 -3.83 -29.30
CA PRO A 230 -2.93 -3.44 -29.62
C PRO A 230 -2.98 -2.00 -30.11
N THR A 231 -3.97 -1.67 -30.95
CA THR A 231 -4.19 -0.28 -31.35
C THR A 231 -4.63 0.58 -30.18
N VAL A 232 -4.37 1.90 -30.24
CA VAL A 232 -4.82 2.87 -29.24
C VAL A 232 -6.33 2.74 -29.02
N HIS A 233 -7.11 2.68 -30.11
CA HIS A 233 -8.56 2.51 -30.07
C HIS A 233 -8.98 1.25 -29.30
N SER A 234 -8.39 0.09 -29.61
CA SER A 234 -8.69 -1.18 -28.92
C SER A 234 -8.39 -1.10 -27.42
N THR A 235 -7.23 -0.54 -27.07
CA THR A 235 -6.83 -0.37 -25.67
C THR A 235 -7.74 0.60 -24.92
N VAL A 236 -8.09 1.73 -25.50
CA VAL A 236 -9.00 2.73 -24.90
C VAL A 236 -10.39 2.13 -24.71
N THR A 237 -10.96 1.48 -25.73
CA THR A 237 -12.27 0.81 -25.65
C THR A 237 -12.28 -0.24 -24.53
N ARG A 238 -11.22 -1.04 -24.42
CA ARG A 238 -11.07 -2.02 -23.35
C ARG A 238 -10.96 -1.38 -21.96
N ILE A 239 -10.21 -0.28 -21.83
CA ILE A 239 -10.12 0.46 -20.56
C ILE A 239 -11.50 0.97 -20.14
N LYS A 240 -12.24 1.61 -21.05
CA LYS A 240 -13.59 2.13 -20.81
C LYS A 240 -14.52 1.01 -20.29
N GLN A 241 -14.50 -0.13 -20.96
CA GLN A 241 -15.31 -1.29 -20.58
C GLN A 241 -14.95 -1.81 -19.18
N ILE A 242 -13.66 -2.05 -18.91
CA ILE A 242 -13.19 -2.55 -17.60
C ILE A 242 -13.61 -1.60 -16.47
N VAL A 243 -13.44 -0.29 -16.68
CA VAL A 243 -13.78 0.72 -15.67
C VAL A 243 -15.29 0.77 -15.43
N ARG A 244 -16.10 0.77 -16.50
CA ARG A 244 -17.57 0.75 -16.40
C ARG A 244 -18.06 -0.49 -15.65
N ASP A 245 -17.63 -1.67 -16.06
CA ASP A 245 -18.07 -2.94 -15.47
C ASP A 245 -17.65 -3.05 -14.01
N ARG A 246 -16.40 -2.65 -13.71
CA ARG A 246 -15.91 -2.63 -12.33
C ARG A 246 -16.76 -1.71 -11.47
N ILE A 247 -16.99 -0.47 -11.88
CA ILE A 247 -17.74 0.50 -11.07
C ILE A 247 -19.19 0.05 -10.90
N ARG A 248 -19.84 -0.49 -11.94
CA ARG A 248 -21.19 -1.08 -11.82
C ARG A 248 -21.23 -2.22 -10.80
N SER A 249 -20.24 -3.12 -10.82
CA SER A 249 -20.19 -4.27 -9.91
C SER A 249 -19.93 -3.88 -8.44
N VAL A 250 -19.22 -2.78 -8.17
CA VAL A 250 -18.86 -2.36 -6.80
C VAL A 250 -19.37 -0.97 -6.42
N MET A 251 -20.46 -0.55 -7.06
CA MET A 251 -21.04 0.79 -6.89
C MET A 251 -21.31 1.09 -5.41
N PRO A 252 -20.84 2.23 -4.87
CA PRO A 252 -21.10 2.57 -3.47
C PRO A 252 -22.61 2.72 -3.21
N ARG A 253 -23.08 2.29 -2.04
CA ARG A 253 -24.50 2.39 -1.65
C ARG A 253 -25.03 3.83 -1.59
N LYS A 254 -24.14 4.79 -1.29
CA LYS A 254 -24.47 6.22 -1.15
C LYS A 254 -23.78 7.02 -2.25
N VAL A 255 -24.37 7.07 -3.44
CA VAL A 255 -23.97 7.95 -4.55
C VAL A 255 -25.16 8.85 -4.89
N SER A 256 -24.90 10.14 -5.13
CA SER A 256 -25.96 11.07 -5.50
C SER A 256 -26.58 10.67 -6.85
N ARG A 257 -27.88 10.94 -7.06
CA ARG A 257 -28.54 10.67 -8.35
C ARG A 257 -27.82 11.36 -9.52
N LYS A 258 -27.37 12.60 -9.32
CA LYS A 258 -26.60 13.38 -10.30
C LYS A 258 -25.29 12.68 -10.69
N ASP A 259 -24.54 12.16 -9.73
CA ASP A 259 -23.28 11.46 -10.00
C ASP A 259 -23.48 10.09 -10.63
N SER A 260 -24.54 9.38 -10.22
CA SER A 260 -24.91 8.11 -10.83
C SER A 260 -25.28 8.29 -12.30
N LEU A 261 -26.15 9.27 -12.61
CA LEU A 261 -26.53 9.60 -13.98
C LEU A 261 -25.31 10.04 -14.81
N TRP A 262 -24.45 10.90 -14.27
CA TRP A 262 -23.20 11.28 -14.93
C TRP A 262 -22.34 10.07 -15.28
N PHE A 263 -22.16 9.12 -14.36
CA PHE A 263 -21.40 7.91 -14.64
C PHE A 263 -22.06 7.01 -15.69
N LEU A 264 -23.39 6.96 -15.75
CA LEU A 264 -24.11 6.21 -16.78
C LEU A 264 -23.98 6.84 -18.17
N THR A 265 -23.73 8.15 -18.26
CA THR A 265 -23.45 8.84 -19.53
C THR A 265 -22.01 8.64 -20.03
N LEU A 266 -21.09 8.18 -19.16
CA LEU A 266 -19.71 7.88 -19.55
C LEU A 266 -19.65 6.65 -20.42
#